data_AF-A0A394DL27-F1
#
_entry.id   AF-A0A394DL27-F1
#
_cell.length_a   1.000
_cell.length_b   1.000
_cell.length_c   1.000
_cell.angle_alpha   90.00
_cell.angle_beta   90.00
_cell.angle_gamma   90.00
#
_symmetry.space_group_name_H-M   'P 1'
#
loop_
_entity.id
_entity.type
_entity.pdbx_description
1 polymer ?
#
loop_
_entity_poly.entity_id
_entity_poly.type
_entity_poly.pdbx_seq_one_letter_code
_entity_poly.pdbx_strand_id
1 'polypeptide(L)'
;MHDSFATERLEKAYVREIISPHEYDFECQKLIPHFKTIASTLKEMVASIERFADTYKIECLVGINCLVIFGVPANVEHHRVAAAADTSTPTSIVAECVQNFITSMDSLKLNMVAVDQVHPLLSDVYGSLNKLMILQK
;
A
#
# COMPACT_ATOMS: atom_id res chain seq x y z
N MET A 1 14.15 -6.42 -17.88
CA MET A 1 15.60 -6.19 -17.62
C MET A 1 15.84 -4.82 -16.99
N HIS A 2 15.31 -3.73 -17.58
CA HIS A 2 15.40 -2.38 -17.01
C HIS A 2 14.80 -2.27 -15.60
N ASP A 3 13.62 -2.85 -15.37
CA ASP A 3 12.94 -2.77 -14.06
C ASP A 3 13.70 -3.51 -12.94
N SER A 4 14.36 -4.64 -13.27
CA SER A 4 15.18 -5.39 -12.31
C SER A 4 16.37 -4.58 -11.80
N PHE A 5 16.97 -3.75 -12.66
CA PHE A 5 18.06 -2.85 -12.29
C PHE A 5 17.57 -1.63 -11.51
N ALA A 6 16.38 -1.12 -11.85
CA ALA A 6 15.72 -0.05 -11.10
C ALA A 6 15.43 -0.49 -9.66
N THR A 7 14.90 -1.71 -9.46
CA THR A 7 14.65 -2.26 -8.11
C THR A 7 15.95 -2.37 -7.32
N GLU A 8 17.02 -2.85 -7.94
CA GLU A 8 18.32 -2.97 -7.27
C GLU A 8 18.87 -1.63 -6.77
N ARG A 9 18.74 -0.59 -7.60
CA ARG A 9 19.19 0.76 -7.24
C ARG A 9 18.33 1.35 -6.14
N LEU A 10 17.02 1.10 -6.16
CA LEU A 10 16.09 1.52 -5.13
C LEU A 10 16.43 0.88 -3.78
N GLU A 11 16.67 -0.43 -3.76
CA GLU A 11 17.11 -1.18 -2.57
C GLU A 11 18.44 -0.64 -2.02
N LYS A 12 19.43 -0.45 -2.90
CA LYS A 12 20.74 0.10 -2.51
C LYS A 12 20.63 1.53 -1.98
N ALA A 13 19.73 2.35 -2.54
CA ALA A 13 19.51 3.72 -2.07
C ALA A 13 18.86 3.73 -0.68
N TYR A 14 17.89 2.85 -0.43
CA TYR A 14 17.22 2.73 0.86
C TYR A 14 18.17 2.23 1.96
N VAL A 15 18.93 1.15 1.70
CA VAL A 15 19.93 0.61 2.65
C VAL A 15 21.03 1.62 2.99
N ARG A 16 21.33 2.53 2.07
CA ARG A 16 22.30 3.62 2.28
C ARG A 16 21.67 4.87 2.89
N GLU A 17 20.40 4.81 3.29
CA GLU A 17 19.64 5.92 3.86
C GLU A 17 19.60 7.17 2.95
N ILE A 18 19.72 6.97 1.63
CA ILE A 18 19.69 8.05 0.63
C ILE A 18 18.25 8.52 0.39
N ILE A 19 17.29 7.62 0.57
CA ILE A 19 15.86 7.87 0.40
C ILE A 19 15.11 7.49 1.68
N SER A 20 14.05 8.23 1.97
CA SER A 20 13.22 7.96 3.14
C SER A 20 12.36 6.70 2.97
N PRO A 21 11.87 6.09 4.07
CA PRO A 21 10.95 4.95 4.00
C PRO A 21 9.70 5.23 3.15
N HIS A 22 9.16 6.44 3.25
CA HIS A 22 7.99 6.86 2.47
C HIS A 22 8.28 6.91 0.96
N GLU A 23 9.43 7.46 0.56
CA GLU A 23 9.84 7.51 -0.86
C GLU A 23 10.13 6.12 -1.41
N TYR A 24 10.76 5.26 -0.60
CA TYR A 24 10.99 3.87 -0.96
C TYR A 24 9.68 3.12 -1.21
N ASP A 25 8.71 3.21 -0.29
CA ASP A 25 7.41 2.57 -0.43
C ASP A 25 6.64 3.08 -1.66
N PHE A 26 6.65 4.40 -1.89
CA PHE A 26 6.00 5.02 -3.04
C PHE A 26 6.58 4.54 -4.38
N GLU A 27 7.90 4.43 -4.49
CA GLU A 27 8.54 3.94 -5.72
C GLU A 27 8.36 2.43 -5.90
N CYS A 28 8.36 1.65 -4.81
CA CYS A 28 8.02 0.22 -4.84
C CYS A 28 6.59 -0.02 -5.36
N GLN A 29 5.62 0.80 -4.94
CA GLN A 29 4.23 0.71 -5.40
C GLN A 29 4.08 0.94 -6.92
N LYS A 30 4.97 1.71 -7.55
CA LYS A 30 4.98 1.89 -9.01
C LYS A 30 5.70 0.76 -9.74
N LEU A 31 6.83 0.31 -9.20
CA LEU A 31 7.74 -0.61 -9.88
C LEU A 31 7.24 -2.06 -9.86
N ILE A 32 6.61 -2.49 -8.76
CA ILE A 32 6.11 -3.86 -8.59
C ILE A 32 4.98 -4.21 -9.60
N PRO A 33 3.94 -3.37 -9.81
CA PRO A 33 2.90 -3.64 -10.81
C PRO A 33 3.44 -3.67 -12.24
N HIS A 34 4.41 -2.79 -12.55
CA HIS A 34 5.05 -2.75 -13.86
C HIS A 34 5.79 -4.05 -14.15
N PHE A 35 6.60 -4.52 -13.19
CA PHE A 35 7.28 -5.81 -13.29
C PHE A 35 6.31 -6.97 -13.42
N LYS A 36 5.25 -7.03 -12.59
CA LYS A 36 4.24 -8.11 -12.66
C LYS A 36 3.54 -8.17 -14.01
N THR A 37 3.22 -7.02 -14.60
CA THR A 37 2.64 -6.93 -15.94
C THR A 37 3.59 -7.53 -16.98
N ILE A 38 4.84 -7.09 -17.00
CA ILE A 38 5.86 -7.58 -17.94
C ILE A 38 6.12 -9.08 -17.74
N ALA A 39 6.24 -9.54 -16.50
CA ALA A 39 6.43 -10.95 -16.16
C ALA A 39 5.25 -11.82 -16.64
N SER A 40 4.02 -11.32 -16.49
CA SER A 40 2.82 -12.00 -17.00
C SER A 40 2.82 -12.12 -18.52
N THR A 41 3.18 -11.04 -19.23
CA THR A 41 3.29 -11.04 -20.70
C THR A 41 4.37 -12.01 -21.19
N LEU A 42 5.46 -12.16 -20.45
CA LEU A 42 6.57 -13.04 -20.80
C LEU A 42 6.36 -14.50 -20.35
N LYS A 43 5.28 -14.81 -19.63
CA LYS A 43 5.05 -16.13 -19.02
C LYS A 43 5.00 -17.28 -20.03
N GLU A 44 4.54 -17.03 -21.25
CA GLU A 44 4.50 -18.04 -22.33
C GLU A 44 5.88 -18.29 -22.96
N MET A 45 6.78 -17.32 -22.94
CA MET A 45 8.14 -17.44 -23.47
C MET A 45 9.18 -17.79 -22.41
N VAL A 46 8.91 -17.46 -21.14
CA VAL A 46 9.81 -17.60 -20.01
C VAL A 46 9.08 -18.36 -18.90
N ALA A 47 9.27 -19.68 -18.87
CA ALA A 47 8.61 -20.57 -17.92
C ALA A 47 9.04 -20.35 -16.45
N SER A 48 10.23 -19.77 -16.22
CA SER A 48 10.70 -19.41 -14.88
C SER A 48 11.61 -18.18 -14.96
N ILE A 49 11.26 -17.15 -14.19
CA ILE A 49 12.02 -15.91 -14.05
C ILE A 49 13.38 -16.17 -13.41
N GLU A 50 13.46 -17.13 -12.48
CA GLU A 50 14.70 -17.53 -11.81
C GLU A 50 15.67 -18.17 -12.81
N ARG A 51 15.17 -19.08 -13.67
CA ARG A 51 15.98 -19.69 -14.73
C ARG A 51 16.38 -18.67 -15.79
N PHE A 52 15.51 -17.72 -16.12
CA PHE A 52 15.86 -16.63 -17.03
C PHE A 52 16.97 -15.76 -16.44
N ALA A 53 16.87 -15.40 -15.17
CA ALA A 53 17.90 -14.62 -14.49
C ALA A 53 19.25 -15.35 -14.46
N ASP A 54 19.26 -16.66 -14.18
CA ASP A 54 20.47 -17.48 -14.21
C ASP A 54 21.06 -17.59 -15.63
N THR A 55 20.21 -17.87 -16.63
CA THR A 55 20.60 -18.00 -18.04
C THR A 55 21.23 -16.72 -18.60
N TYR A 56 20.67 -15.56 -18.25
CA TYR A 56 21.14 -14.26 -18.72
C TYR A 56 22.10 -13.57 -17.73
N LYS A 57 22.53 -14.27 -16.68
CA LYS A 57 23.41 -13.75 -15.61
C LYS A 57 22.96 -12.39 -15.08
N ILE A 58 21.69 -12.26 -14.76
CA ILE A 58 21.16 -11.04 -14.14
C ILE A 58 21.66 -11.00 -12.69
N GLU A 59 22.72 -10.23 -12.44
CA GLU A 59 23.36 -10.05 -11.12
C GLU A 59 22.52 -9.20 -10.14
N CYS A 60 21.23 -9.48 -10.03
CA CYS A 60 20.31 -8.75 -9.13
C CYS A 60 19.52 -9.72 -8.24
N LEU A 61 20.22 -10.53 -7.44
CA LEU A 61 19.61 -11.48 -6.51
C LEU A 61 18.64 -10.82 -5.53
N VAL A 62 18.93 -9.59 -5.08
CA VAL A 62 18.09 -8.84 -4.12
C VAL A 62 16.81 -8.32 -4.78
N GLY A 63 16.92 -7.70 -5.97
CA GLY A 63 15.76 -7.22 -6.70
C GLY A 63 14.88 -8.36 -7.20
N ILE A 64 15.47 -9.49 -7.63
CA ILE A 64 14.71 -10.69 -8.00
C ILE A 64 13.99 -11.26 -6.78
N ASN A 65 14.62 -11.39 -5.61
CA ASN A 65 13.92 -11.82 -4.39
C ASN A 65 12.80 -10.85 -3.98
N CYS A 66 13.02 -9.53 -4.03
CA CYS A 66 12.00 -8.52 -3.74
C CYS A 66 10.80 -8.59 -4.72
N LEU A 67 11.06 -8.92 -5.98
CA LEU A 67 10.04 -9.02 -7.02
C LEU A 67 9.31 -10.38 -7.05
N VAL A 68 10.02 -11.49 -6.78
CA VAL A 68 9.54 -12.88 -6.90
C VAL A 68 8.96 -13.41 -5.57
N ILE A 69 9.66 -13.21 -4.44
CA ILE A 69 9.22 -13.73 -3.13
C ILE A 69 8.14 -12.83 -2.53
N PHE A 70 8.32 -11.53 -2.69
CA PHE A 70 7.71 -10.56 -1.81
C PHE A 70 6.42 -9.99 -2.37
N GLY A 71 6.40 -9.58 -3.64
CA GLY A 71 5.25 -8.85 -4.20
C GLY A 71 4.84 -7.60 -3.41
N VAL A 72 5.61 -7.25 -2.36
CA VAL A 72 5.49 -6.23 -1.31
C VAL A 72 6.88 -6.15 -0.62
N PRO A 73 7.51 -4.97 -0.45
CA PRO A 73 8.92 -4.83 0.00
C PRO A 73 9.29 -5.61 1.25
N ALA A 74 10.55 -6.05 1.37
CA ALA A 74 11.09 -7.03 2.33
C ALA A 74 10.84 -6.78 3.85
N ASN A 75 10.16 -5.70 4.22
CA ASN A 75 9.98 -5.22 5.59
C ASN A 75 8.54 -5.48 6.11
N VAL A 76 7.83 -6.43 5.46
CA VAL A 76 6.38 -6.65 5.53
C VAL A 76 5.84 -6.94 6.94
N GLU A 77 6.61 -7.55 7.85
CA GLU A 77 6.01 -7.96 9.13
C GLU A 77 5.74 -6.79 10.08
N HIS A 78 6.50 -5.70 9.97
CA HIS A 78 6.26 -4.48 10.76
C HIS A 78 5.59 -3.35 9.98
N HIS A 79 5.75 -3.28 8.66
CA HIS A 79 5.20 -2.17 7.86
C HIS A 79 3.76 -2.36 7.39
N ARG A 80 3.18 -3.57 7.44
CA ARG A 80 1.75 -3.76 7.14
C ARG A 80 0.83 -3.02 8.11
N VAL A 81 1.28 -2.78 9.34
CA VAL A 81 0.50 -2.02 10.34
C VAL A 81 0.59 -0.51 10.09
N ALA A 82 1.72 -0.02 9.55
CA ALA A 82 1.93 1.40 9.29
C ALA A 82 1.37 1.84 7.92
N ALA A 83 1.61 1.07 6.84
CA ALA A 83 1.12 1.44 5.49
C ALA A 83 -0.41 1.25 5.32
N ALA A 84 -1.04 0.41 6.15
CA ALA A 84 -2.49 0.31 6.23
C ALA A 84 -3.14 1.51 6.94
N ALA A 85 -2.37 2.30 7.70
CA ALA A 85 -2.88 3.51 8.33
C ALA A 85 -2.96 4.70 7.36
N ASP A 86 -2.05 4.77 6.38
CA ASP A 86 -1.92 5.96 5.51
C ASP A 86 -2.43 5.76 4.07
N THR A 87 -2.69 4.52 3.63
CA THR A 87 -3.28 4.26 2.30
C THR A 87 -4.80 4.11 2.40
N SER A 88 -5.49 5.17 2.83
CA SER A 88 -6.95 5.19 2.83
C SER A 88 -7.45 5.29 1.38
N THR A 89 -7.66 4.15 0.73
CA THR A 89 -8.33 4.08 -0.58
C THR A 89 -9.68 4.82 -0.56
N PRO A 90 -10.17 5.37 -1.68
CA PRO A 90 -11.49 5.99 -1.72
C PRO A 90 -12.61 5.08 -1.18
N THR A 91 -12.51 3.77 -1.45
CA THR A 91 -13.43 2.76 -0.92
C THR A 91 -13.35 2.61 0.59
N SER A 92 -12.16 2.63 1.18
CA SER A 92 -12.00 2.55 2.64
C SER A 92 -12.48 3.83 3.34
N ILE A 93 -12.30 5.01 2.74
CA ILE A 93 -12.83 6.27 3.29
C ILE A 93 -14.36 6.27 3.26
N VAL A 94 -14.97 5.79 2.17
CA VAL A 94 -16.43 5.61 2.10
C VAL A 94 -16.92 4.63 3.17
N ALA A 95 -16.24 3.50 3.34
CA ALA A 95 -16.60 2.50 4.35
C ALA A 95 -16.47 3.07 5.78
N GLU A 96 -15.41 3.83 6.07
CA GLU A 96 -15.22 4.53 7.36
C GLU A 96 -16.36 5.51 7.64
N CYS A 97 -16.71 6.35 6.67
CA CYS A 97 -17.80 7.33 6.83
C CYS A 97 -19.16 6.65 7.06
N VAL A 98 -19.46 5.58 6.31
CA VAL A 98 -20.71 4.82 6.47
C VAL A 98 -20.76 4.17 7.85
N GLN A 99 -19.65 3.57 8.30
CA GLN A 99 -19.56 2.97 9.63
C GLN A 99 -19.79 3.99 10.74
N ASN A 100 -19.10 5.14 10.68
CA ASN A 100 -19.24 6.21 11.68
C ASN A 100 -20.68 6.75 11.75
N PHE A 101 -21.35 6.84 10.60
CA PHE A 101 -22.75 7.27 10.52
C PHE A 101 -23.71 6.23 11.14
N ILE A 102 -23.55 4.95 10.81
CA ILE A 102 -24.34 3.86 11.40
C ILE A 102 -24.18 3.84 12.91
N THR A 103 -22.93 3.87 13.40
CA THR A 103 -22.63 3.87 14.83
C THR A 103 -23.28 5.07 15.54
N SER A 104 -23.17 6.27 14.96
CA SER A 104 -23.81 7.47 15.52
C SER A 104 -25.33 7.33 15.60
N MET A 105 -25.96 6.82 14.53
CA MET A 105 -27.41 6.60 14.49
C MET A 105 -27.87 5.55 15.50
N ASP A 106 -27.12 4.46 15.68
CA ASP A 106 -27.47 3.41 16.62
C ASP A 106 -27.31 3.87 18.08
N SER A 107 -26.28 4.65 18.40
CA SER A 107 -26.15 5.29 19.71
C SER A 107 -27.33 6.20 20.03
N LEU A 108 -27.82 6.98 19.05
CA LEU A 108 -29.02 7.81 19.24
C LEU A 108 -30.29 6.98 19.45
N LYS A 109 -30.46 5.86 18.71
CA LYS A 109 -31.59 4.93 18.93
C LYS A 109 -31.55 4.26 20.31
N LEU A 110 -30.35 4.07 20.87
CA LEU A 110 -30.14 3.58 22.23
C LEU A 110 -30.35 4.66 23.31
N ASN A 111 -30.84 5.85 22.95
CA ASN A 111 -31.01 7.01 23.84
C ASN A 111 -29.71 7.51 24.48
N MET A 112 -28.55 7.31 23.83
CA MET A 112 -27.31 7.94 24.24
C MET A 112 -27.30 9.41 23.79
N VAL A 113 -27.90 10.28 24.60
CA VAL A 113 -28.11 11.71 24.28
C VAL A 113 -27.21 12.66 25.09
N ALA A 114 -26.40 12.12 26.01
CA ALA A 114 -25.47 12.92 26.79
C ALA A 114 -24.37 13.50 25.88
N VAL A 115 -23.98 14.75 26.11
CA VAL A 115 -23.07 15.50 25.22
C VAL A 115 -21.73 14.81 25.07
N ASP A 116 -21.17 14.29 26.16
CA ASP A 116 -19.91 13.55 26.18
C ASP A 116 -19.97 12.22 25.39
N GLN A 117 -21.17 11.68 25.18
CA GLN A 117 -21.40 10.46 24.40
C GLN A 117 -21.63 10.78 22.91
N VAL A 118 -22.37 11.84 22.62
CA VAL A 118 -22.73 12.22 21.24
C VAL A 118 -21.60 12.96 20.54
N HIS A 119 -20.88 13.82 21.26
CA HIS A 119 -19.86 14.69 20.67
C HIS A 119 -18.71 13.91 19.99
N PRO A 120 -18.12 12.86 20.59
CA PRO A 120 -17.09 12.06 19.92
C PRO A 120 -17.60 11.43 18.62
N LEU A 121 -18.81 10.85 18.65
CA LEU A 121 -19.42 10.20 17.48
C LEU A 121 -19.64 11.18 16.32
N LEU A 122 -20.14 12.39 16.62
CA LEU A 122 -20.30 13.45 15.62
C LEU A 122 -18.95 13.95 15.09
N SER A 123 -17.92 14.03 15.95
CA SER A 123 -16.56 14.40 15.56
C SER A 123 -15.97 13.39 14.57
N ASP A 124 -16.20 12.09 14.78
CA ASP A 124 -15.73 11.02 13.90
C ASP A 124 -16.47 11.02 12.54
N VAL A 125 -17.78 11.27 12.56
CA VAL A 125 -18.57 11.48 11.33
C VAL A 125 -18.06 12.70 10.56
N TYR A 126 -17.85 13.83 11.25
CA TYR A 126 -17.35 15.05 10.62
C TYR A 126 -15.95 14.86 10.01
N GLY A 127 -15.04 14.21 10.74
CA GLY A 127 -13.69 13.89 10.26
C GLY A 127 -13.71 13.03 9.00
N SER A 128 -14.51 11.97 8.99
CA SER A 128 -14.64 11.07 7.82
C SER A 128 -15.31 11.74 6.60
N LEU A 129 -16.30 12.61 6.81
CA LEU A 129 -16.93 13.40 5.74
C LEU A 129 -15.96 14.40 5.10
N ASN A 130 -15.12 15.06 5.89
CA ASN A 130 -14.10 15.97 5.35
C ASN A 130 -13.10 15.24 4.44
N LYS A 131 -12.68 14.03 4.81
CA LYS A 131 -11.83 13.17 3.96
C LYS A 131 -12.53 12.86 2.63
N LEU A 132 -13.83 12.56 2.63
CA LEU A 132 -14.62 12.32 1.41
C LEU A 132 -14.71 13.56 0.51
N MET A 133 -14.94 14.75 1.09
CA MET A 133 -15.05 15.98 0.31
C MET A 133 -13.75 16.35 -0.40
N ILE A 134 -12.61 16.06 0.22
CA ILE A 134 -11.29 16.30 -0.37
C ILE A 134 -11.04 15.34 -1.56
N LEU A 135 -11.57 14.12 -1.52
CA LEU A 135 -11.44 13.15 -2.62
C LEU A 135 -12.29 13.46 -3.86
N GLN A 136 -13.35 14.26 -3.73
CA GLN A 136 -14.27 14.56 -4.85
C GLN A 136 -13.86 15.76 -5.71
N LYS A 137 -12.68 16.35 -5.48
CA LYS A 137 -12.18 17.55 -6.17
C LYS A 137 -10.96 17.25 -7.01
#